data_AF-A0AAP3A658-F1
#
_entry.id   AF-A0AAP3A658-F1
#
_cell.length_a   1.000
_cell.length_b   1.000
_cell.length_c   1.000
_cell.angle_alpha   90.00
_cell.angle_beta   90.00
_cell.angle_gamma   90.00
#
_symmetry.space_group_name_H-M   'P 1'
#
loop_
_entity.id
_entity.type
_entity.pdbx_description
1 polymer ?
#
loop_
_entity_poly.entity_id
_entity_poly.type
_entity_poly.pdbx_seq_one_letter_code
_entity_poly.pdbx_strand_id
1 'polypeptide(L)'
;MSILNKAILTGGLVMGVAFSAMAHPELKSSVPQADSAVAAPEKIQLNFSENLTVKFSGAKLTMTGMKGMSSHSPMPVAAKVAP
;
A
#
# COMPACT_ATOMS: atom_id res chain seq x y z
N MET A 1 -39.23 -32.24 -52.27
CA MET A 1 -37.78 -32.17 -52.03
C MET A 1 -37.55 -31.22 -50.87
N SER A 2 -37.08 -31.76 -49.75
CA SER A 2 -36.80 -31.08 -48.48
C SER A 2 -35.54 -30.23 -48.56
N ILE A 3 -35.54 -29.01 -48.01
CA ILE A 3 -34.33 -28.26 -47.56
C ILE A 3 -34.74 -27.30 -46.42
N LEU A 4 -34.79 -27.75 -45.17
CA LEU A 4 -33.71 -27.87 -44.17
C LEU A 4 -33.27 -26.54 -43.53
N ASN A 5 -33.64 -26.43 -42.25
CA ASN A 5 -33.25 -25.50 -41.18
C ASN A 5 -31.81 -24.95 -41.23
N LYS A 6 -31.65 -23.68 -40.82
CA LYS A 6 -30.43 -23.16 -40.19
C LYS A 6 -30.77 -22.33 -38.96
N ALA A 7 -30.80 -23.00 -37.81
CA ALA A 7 -30.66 -22.36 -36.50
C ALA A 7 -29.17 -22.37 -36.15
N ILE A 8 -28.55 -21.19 -35.99
CA ILE A 8 -27.21 -21.06 -35.40
C ILE A 8 -27.26 -19.85 -34.46
N LEU A 9 -27.66 -20.10 -33.21
CA LEU A 9 -27.32 -19.21 -32.09
C LEU A 9 -26.09 -19.83 -31.40
N THR A 10 -24.91 -19.49 -31.89
CA THR A 10 -23.65 -19.70 -31.16
C THR A 10 -23.58 -18.66 -30.04
N GLY A 11 -24.19 -18.97 -28.90
CA GLY A 11 -23.97 -18.25 -27.66
C GLY A 11 -22.60 -18.62 -27.11
N GLY A 12 -21.61 -17.77 -27.34
CA GLY A 12 -20.28 -17.93 -26.75
C GLY A 12 -20.34 -17.77 -25.24
N LEU A 13 -20.00 -18.82 -24.49
CA LEU A 13 -19.73 -18.75 -23.06
C LEU A 13 -18.39 -18.02 -22.88
N VAL A 14 -18.44 -16.72 -22.58
CA VAL A 14 -17.26 -15.97 -22.14
C VAL A 14 -17.00 -16.40 -20.69
N MET A 15 -16.14 -17.40 -20.50
CA MET A 15 -15.54 -17.70 -19.21
C MET A 15 -14.64 -16.52 -18.83
N GLY A 16 -15.15 -15.65 -17.96
CA GLY A 16 -14.39 -14.53 -17.41
C GLY A 16 -13.17 -15.05 -16.64
N VAL A 17 -11.98 -14.78 -17.16
CA VAL A 17 -10.74 -14.94 -16.43
C VAL A 17 -10.72 -13.89 -15.31
N ALA A 18 -10.87 -14.32 -14.06
CA ALA A 18 -10.71 -13.46 -12.91
C ALA A 18 -9.21 -13.16 -12.75
N PHE A 19 -8.75 -12.04 -13.31
CA PHE A 19 -7.43 -11.53 -13.01
C PHE A 19 -7.43 -11.08 -11.55
N SER A 20 -6.67 -11.78 -10.70
CA SER A 20 -6.33 -11.26 -9.38
C SER A 20 -5.45 -10.02 -9.60
N ALA A 21 -6.02 -8.83 -9.42
CA ALA A 21 -5.21 -7.62 -9.37
C ALA A 21 -4.21 -7.77 -8.20
N MET A 22 -2.92 -7.83 -8.52
CA MET A 22 -1.83 -7.72 -7.52
C MET A 22 -1.78 -6.28 -7.03
N ALA A 23 -2.76 -5.90 -6.21
CA ALA A 23 -2.82 -4.62 -5.52
C ALA A 23 -1.96 -4.72 -4.25
N HIS A 24 -0.63 -4.70 -4.42
CA HIS A 24 0.27 -4.59 -3.29
C HIS A 24 0.13 -3.20 -2.65
N PRO A 25 0.16 -3.10 -1.32
CA PRO A 25 0.05 -1.82 -0.64
C PRO A 25 1.19 -0.86 -0.99
N GLU A 26 0.85 0.26 -1.61
CA GLU A 26 1.75 1.37 -1.89
C GLU A 26 1.52 2.51 -0.90
N LEU A 27 2.61 3.14 -0.44
CA LEU A 27 2.51 4.33 0.41
C LEU A 27 2.15 5.55 -0.45
N LYS A 28 0.92 6.05 -0.30
CA LYS A 28 0.43 7.22 -1.04
C LYS A 28 0.86 8.54 -0.44
N SER A 29 0.93 8.61 0.89
CA SER A 29 1.34 9.82 1.60
C SER A 29 1.70 9.53 3.05
N SER A 30 2.39 10.46 3.70
CA SER A 30 2.71 10.39 5.12
C SER A 30 2.47 11.73 5.82
N VAL A 31 2.22 11.70 7.12
CA VAL A 31 2.22 12.91 7.96
C VAL A 31 3.14 12.65 9.14
N PRO A 32 4.30 13.34 9.27
CA PRO A 32 4.82 14.38 8.38
C PRO A 32 5.11 13.92 6.95
N GLN A 33 5.05 14.84 5.99
CA GLN A 33 5.40 14.55 4.59
C GLN A 33 6.89 14.22 4.48
N ALA A 34 7.26 13.40 3.51
CA ALA A 34 8.66 13.17 3.17
C ALA A 34 9.37 14.51 2.93
N ASP A 35 10.63 14.60 3.39
CA ASP A 35 11.49 15.77 3.22
C ASP A 35 10.95 17.09 3.81
N SER A 36 9.96 17.01 4.71
CA SER A 36 9.40 18.17 5.40
C SER A 36 10.13 18.46 6.72
N ALA A 37 10.30 19.76 7.02
CA ALA A 37 10.75 20.22 8.32
C ALA A 37 9.53 20.65 9.13
N VAL A 38 9.24 19.91 10.21
CA VAL A 38 8.10 20.16 11.10
C VAL A 38 8.58 20.27 12.55
N ALA A 39 7.74 20.86 13.40
CA ALA A 39 7.90 20.70 14.85
C ALA A 39 7.78 19.21 15.23
N ALA A 40 8.30 18.84 16.41
CA ALA A 40 8.28 17.46 16.87
C ALA A 40 6.83 16.90 16.88
N PRO A 41 6.53 15.91 16.01
CA PRO A 41 5.17 15.39 15.89
C PRO A 41 4.90 14.36 16.98
N GLU A 42 3.66 14.30 17.46
CA GLU A 42 3.23 13.27 18.42
C GLU A 42 3.09 11.88 17.78
N LYS A 43 2.82 11.82 16.46
CA LYS A 43 2.66 10.59 15.70
C LYS A 43 3.12 10.75 14.24
N ILE A 44 3.44 9.63 13.61
CA ILE A 44 3.68 9.54 12.17
C ILE A 44 2.57 8.69 11.57
N GLN A 45 1.80 9.26 10.65
CA GLN A 45 0.73 8.58 9.93
C GLN A 45 1.21 8.18 8.53
N LEU A 46 0.96 6.93 8.14
CA LEU A 46 1.31 6.38 6.84
C LEU A 46 0.03 5.95 6.12
N ASN A 47 -0.27 6.56 4.98
CA ASN A 47 -1.50 6.30 4.23
C ASN A 47 -1.19 5.43 3.01
N PHE A 48 -1.80 4.24 2.94
CA PHE A 48 -1.58 3.29 1.86
C PHE A 48 -2.72 3.31 0.83
N SER A 49 -2.48 2.77 -0.36
CA SER A 49 -3.49 2.61 -1.42
C SER A 49 -4.60 1.62 -1.08
N GLU A 50 -4.30 0.63 -0.22
CA GLU A 50 -5.22 -0.41 0.23
C GLU A 50 -5.26 -0.50 1.75
N ASN A 51 -6.31 -1.17 2.26
CA ASN A 51 -6.42 -1.47 3.67
C ASN A 51 -5.33 -2.47 4.12
N LEU A 52 -4.55 -2.09 5.12
CA LEU A 52 -3.53 -2.95 5.70
C LEU A 52 -4.08 -3.84 6.82
N THR A 53 -3.58 -5.07 6.86
CA THR A 53 -3.75 -5.93 8.04
C THR A 53 -2.67 -5.59 9.07
N VAL A 54 -2.92 -4.59 9.92
CA VAL A 54 -1.93 -3.97 10.82
C VAL A 54 -1.17 -4.99 11.69
N LYS A 55 -1.82 -6.07 12.15
CA LYS A 55 -1.17 -7.16 12.92
C LYS A 55 -0.02 -7.88 12.21
N PHE A 56 0.02 -7.81 10.87
CA PHE A 56 1.08 -8.37 10.03
C PHE A 56 1.92 -7.28 9.36
N SER A 57 1.67 -6.01 9.68
CA SER A 57 2.43 -4.86 9.21
C SER A 57 3.31 -4.32 10.33
N GLY A 58 4.31 -3.52 9.98
CA GLY A 58 5.20 -2.92 10.97
C GLY A 58 5.90 -1.68 10.43
N ALA A 59 6.34 -0.83 11.34
CA ALA A 59 7.17 0.34 11.05
C ALA A 59 8.21 0.50 12.17
N LYS A 60 9.38 1.04 11.82
CA LYS A 60 10.45 1.36 12.76
C LYS A 60 10.85 2.81 12.58
N LEU A 61 11.08 3.52 13.68
CA LEU A 61 11.56 4.89 13.67
C LEU A 61 13.02 4.93 14.11
N THR A 62 13.86 5.58 13.32
CA THR A 62 15.29 5.73 13.59
C THR A 62 15.68 7.18 13.44
N MET A 63 16.32 7.74 14.45
CA MET A 63 16.92 9.06 14.38
C MET A 63 18.28 8.93 13.66
N THR A 64 18.42 9.62 12.54
CA THR A 64 19.62 9.59 11.69
C THR A 64 20.51 10.83 11.84
N GLY A 65 20.02 11.87 12.51
CA GLY A 65 20.79 13.07 12.84
C GLY A 65 20.11 13.87 13.94
N MET A 66 20.91 14.62 14.70
CA MET A 66 20.47 15.52 15.76
C MET A 66 21.11 16.89 15.58
N LYS A 67 20.34 17.96 15.75
CA LYS A 67 20.87 19.33 15.63
C LYS A 67 22.00 19.54 16.65
N GLY A 68 23.18 19.91 16.15
CA GLY A 68 24.38 20.12 16.98
C GLY A 68 25.25 18.87 17.19
N MET A 69 24.86 17.70 16.67
CA MET A 69 25.67 16.48 16.71
C MET A 69 25.72 15.83 15.32
N SER A 70 26.77 16.16 14.56
CA SER A 70 26.83 15.95 13.11
C SER A 70 27.01 14.50 12.65
N SER A 71 27.32 13.56 13.55
CA SER A 71 27.62 12.17 13.19
C SER A 71 27.44 11.25 14.39
N HIS A 72 26.20 10.85 14.66
CA HIS A 72 25.93 9.68 15.48
C HIS A 72 25.46 8.53 14.59
N SER A 73 25.73 7.29 14.98
CA SER A 73 25.14 6.13 14.32
C SER A 73 23.61 6.20 14.38
N PRO A 74 22.87 5.61 13.42
CA PRO A 74 21.41 5.59 13.46
C PRO A 74 20.90 4.99 14.78
N MET A 75 20.07 5.75 15.50
CA MET A 75 19.59 5.38 16.84
C MET A 75 18.10 5.03 16.78
N PRO A 76 17.68 3.85 17.27
CA PRO A 76 16.26 3.48 17.28
C PRO A 76 15.48 4.39 18.24
N VAL A 77 14.30 4.83 17.81
CA VAL A 77 13.35 5.57 18.63
C VAL A 77 12.20 4.64 18.99
N ALA A 78 11.84 4.60 20.27
CA ALA A 78 10.71 3.79 20.72
C ALA A 78 9.41 4.33 20.08
N ALA A 79 8.77 3.48 19.28
CA ALA A 79 7.51 3.78 18.61
C ALA A 79 6.59 2.55 18.68
N LYS A 80 5.28 2.79 18.76
CA LYS A 80 4.24 1.74 18.68
C LYS A 80 3.46 1.94 17.38
N VAL A 81 3.20 0.84 16.68
CA VAL A 81 2.32 0.84 15.50
C VAL A 81 0.88 0.71 15.97
N ALA A 82 0.00 1.57 15.48
CA ALA A 82 -1.42 1.56 15.73
C ALA A 82 -2.20 1.71 14.41
N PRO A 83 -3.44 1.17 14.32
CA PRO A 83 -4.32 1.37 13.17
C PRO A 83 -4.76 2.82 12.97
#